data_AF-A0A370FZQ3-F1
#
_entry.id   AF-A0A370FZQ3-F1
#
_cell.length_a   1.000
_cell.length_b   1.000
_cell.length_c   1.000
_cell.angle_alpha   90.00
_cell.angle_beta   90.00
_cell.angle_gamma   90.00
#
_symmetry.space_group_name_H-M   'P 1'
#
loop_
_entity.id
_entity.type
_entity.pdbx_description
1 polymer ?
#
loop_
_entity_poly.entity_id
_entity_poly.type
_entity_poly.pdbx_seq_one_letter_code
_entity_poly.pdbx_strand_id
1 'polypeptide(L)'
;MNGAFMSFLLTLGIILPPIAPVILLDVVMPPLPGMRSRTVIHLLAWGGGVLAGISSLAGMCALTGVPSLDALMAAAFVSVAARLVLQIQGMGTIGRRRQV
;
A
#
# COMPACT_ATOMS: atom_id res chain seq x y z
N MET A 1 13.80 23.23 20.83
CA MET A 1 14.35 22.10 20.04
C MET A 1 13.48 20.83 20.09
N ASN A 2 12.61 20.61 21.08
CA ASN A 2 11.81 19.37 21.17
C ASN A 2 10.65 19.24 20.16
N GLY A 3 10.03 20.36 19.72
CA GLY A 3 8.86 20.29 18.83
C GLY A 3 9.16 19.80 17.40
N ALA A 4 10.30 20.22 16.84
CA ALA A 4 10.72 19.79 15.50
C ALA A 4 11.09 18.31 15.46
N PHE A 5 11.78 17.83 16.50
CA PHE A 5 12.13 16.41 16.64
C PHE A 5 10.90 15.52 16.79
N MET A 6 9.91 15.95 17.58
CA MET A 6 8.66 15.20 17.75
C MET A 6 7.82 15.15 16.46
N SER A 7 7.78 16.25 15.70
CA SER A 7 7.13 16.29 14.39
C SER A 7 7.81 15.37 13.38
N PHE A 8 9.15 15.32 13.43
CA PHE A 8 9.94 14.40 12.61
C PHE A 8 9.64 12.93 12.94
N LEU A 9 9.56 12.57 14.23
CA LEU A 9 9.20 11.22 14.65
C LEU A 9 7.78 10.82 14.23
N LEU A 10 6.80 11.73 14.33
CA LEU A 10 5.44 11.48 13.85
C LEU A 10 5.40 11.25 12.34
N THR A 11 6.18 12.04 11.59
CA THR A 11 6.30 11.89 10.13
C THR A 11 6.92 10.55 9.77
N LEU A 12 8.00 10.13 10.45
CA LEU A 12 8.57 8.80 10.28
C LEU A 12 7.56 7.69 10.62
N GLY A 13 6.76 7.90 11.67
CA GLY A 13 5.68 7.03 12.08
C GLY A 13 4.58 6.87 11.03
N ILE A 14 4.45 7.76 10.05
CA ILE A 14 3.50 7.63 8.93
C ILE A 14 4.17 7.01 7.71
N ILE A 15 5.44 7.34 7.47
CA ILE A 15 6.17 6.95 6.26
C ILE A 15 6.69 5.51 6.30
N LEU A 16 7.18 5.04 7.45
CA LEU A 16 7.75 3.70 7.58
C LEU A 16 6.70 2.58 7.58
N PRO A 17 5.58 2.67 8.32
CA PRO A 17 4.66 1.54 8.46
C PRO A 17 4.07 1.00 7.16
N PRO A 18 3.75 1.81 6.13
CA PRO A 18 3.31 1.34 4.82
C PRO A 18 4.26 0.36 4.12
N ILE A 19 5.55 0.34 4.48
CA ILE A 19 6.54 -0.58 3.90
C ILE A 19 6.31 -2.02 4.36
N ALA A 20 5.90 -2.20 5.63
CA ALA A 20 5.68 -3.52 6.21
C ALA A 20 4.65 -4.37 5.44
N PRO A 21 3.42 -3.89 5.16
CA PRO A 21 2.44 -4.68 4.42
C PRO A 21 2.86 -4.92 2.97
N VAL A 22 3.58 -3.99 2.33
CA VAL A 22 4.07 -4.17 0.96
C VAL A 22 5.04 -5.35 0.88
N ILE A 23 5.99 -5.45 1.82
CA ILE A 23 6.94 -6.57 1.91
C ILE A 23 6.24 -7.85 2.36
N LEU A 24 5.39 -7.78 3.39
CA LEU A 24 4.67 -8.94 3.92
C LEU A 24 3.85 -9.61 2.80
N LEU A 25 3.11 -8.82 2.02
CA LEU A 25 2.28 -9.35 0.94
C LEU A 25 3.10 -9.90 -0.23
N ASP A 26 4.32 -9.40 -0.45
CA ASP A 26 5.25 -10.01 -1.41
C ASP A 26 5.70 -11.41 -0.99
N VAL A 27 5.77 -11.69 0.31
CA VAL A 27 6.15 -13.01 0.85
C VAL A 27 4.95 -13.95 0.90
N VAL A 28 3.78 -13.44 1.29
CA VAL A 28 2.59 -14.27 1.56
C VAL A 28 1.78 -14.57 0.29
N MET A 29 1.72 -13.65 -0.68
CA MET A 29 0.88 -13.78 -1.87
C MET A 29 1.68 -14.20 -3.11
N PRO A 30 1.00 -14.78 -4.13
CA PRO A 30 1.65 -15.15 -5.39
C PRO A 30 2.41 -13.97 -6.02
N PRO A 31 3.56 -14.24 -6.66
CA PRO A 31 4.38 -13.20 -7.27
C PRO A 31 3.62 -12.50 -8.39
N LEU A 32 3.77 -11.18 -8.46
CA LEU A 32 3.16 -10.39 -9.53
C LEU A 32 3.83 -10.67 -10.87
N PRO A 33 3.06 -10.69 -11.97
CA PRO A 33 3.62 -10.82 -13.31
C PRO A 33 4.38 -9.54 -13.69
N GLY A 34 5.71 -9.67 -13.84
CA GLY A 34 6.59 -8.62 -14.36
C GLY A 34 7.12 -7.65 -13.29
N MET A 35 8.43 -7.36 -13.38
CA MET A 35 9.12 -6.45 -12.45
C MET A 35 8.54 -5.03 -12.43
N ARG A 36 8.15 -4.50 -13.60
CA ARG A 36 7.61 -3.13 -13.72
C ARG A 36 6.24 -2.99 -13.03
N SER A 37 5.39 -4.01 -13.13
CA SER A 37 4.07 -4.02 -12.48
C SER A 37 4.20 -4.06 -10.96
N ARG A 38 5.15 -4.87 -10.46
CA ARG A 38 5.47 -4.95 -9.03
C ARG A 38 5.92 -3.61 -8.45
N THR A 39 6.87 -2.92 -9.09
CA THR A 39 7.36 -1.61 -8.62
C THR A 39 6.25 -0.55 -8.57
N VAL A 40 5.41 -0.49 -9.61
CA VAL A 40 4.29 0.47 -9.65
C VAL A 40 3.30 0.22 -8.51
N ILE A 41 2.99 -1.05 -8.22
CA ILE A 41 2.05 -1.41 -7.16
C ILE A 41 2.61 -1.11 -5.78
N HIS A 42 3.90 -1.39 -5.56
CA HIS A 42 4.56 -1.03 -4.31
C HIS A 42 4.55 0.48 -4.07
N LEU A 43 4.82 1.28 -5.10
CA LEU A 43 4.76 2.73 -5.01
C LEU A 43 3.35 3.25 -4.76
N LEU A 44 2.34 2.68 -5.43
CA LEU A 44 0.94 3.04 -5.20
C LEU A 44 0.47 2.67 -3.79
N ALA A 45 0.84 1.49 -3.30
CA ALA A 45 0.51 1.05 -1.95
C ALA A 45 1.18 1.90 -0.88
N TRP A 46 2.48 2.16 -1.03
CA TRP A 46 3.21 3.02 -0.11
C TRP A 46 2.67 4.45 -0.14
N GLY A 47 2.51 5.03 -1.34
CA GLY A 47 1.99 6.39 -1.51
C GLY A 47 0.56 6.55 -0.98
N GLY A 48 -0.32 5.58 -1.26
CA GLY A 48 -1.68 5.55 -0.73
C GLY A 48 -1.72 5.44 0.79
N GLY A 49 -0.85 4.62 1.37
CA GLY A 49 -0.67 4.51 2.82
C GLY A 49 -0.23 5.83 3.46
N VAL A 50 0.83 6.44 2.94
CA VAL A 50 1.32 7.72 3.45
C VAL A 50 0.25 8.80 3.37
N LEU A 51 -0.47 8.88 2.25
CA LEU A 51 -1.52 9.88 2.06
C LEU A 51 -2.69 9.68 3.04
N ALA A 52 -3.08 8.42 3.30
CA ALA A 52 -4.06 8.08 4.34
C ALA A 52 -3.56 8.48 5.74
N GLY A 53 -2.31 8.18 6.10
CA GLY A 53 -1.74 8.57 7.38
C GLY A 53 -1.68 10.08 7.58
N ILE A 54 -1.33 10.84 6.54
CA ILE A 54 -1.35 12.31 6.60
C ILE A 54 -2.78 12.81 6.76
N SER A 55 -3.75 12.23 6.03
CA SER A 55 -5.16 12.62 6.16
C SER A 55 -5.73 12.33 7.55
N SER A 56 -5.26 11.27 8.22
CA SER A 56 -5.59 10.94 9.61
C SER A 56 -4.97 11.93 10.58
N LEU A 57 -3.70 12.30 10.37
CA LEU A 57 -3.03 13.34 11.15
C LEU A 57 -3.74 14.70 11.02
N ALA A 58 -4.27 15.03 9.84
CA ALA A 58 -5.03 16.25 9.58
C ALA A 58 -6.49 16.20 10.10
N GLY A 59 -6.93 15.09 10.69
CA GLY A 59 -8.29 14.89 11.18
C GLY A 59 -9.35 14.73 10.08
N MET A 60 -8.93 14.52 8.82
CA MET A 60 -9.82 14.39 7.67
C MET A 60 -10.34 12.97 7.47
N CYS A 61 -9.57 11.95 7.86
CA CYS A 61 -9.96 10.55 7.72
C CYS A 61 -9.25 9.68 8.76
N ALA A 62 -9.99 9.15 9.74
CA ALA A 62 -9.44 8.28 10.78
C ALA A 62 -10.09 6.89 10.72
N LEU A 63 -9.34 5.87 10.29
CA LEU A 63 -9.84 4.48 10.35
C LEU A 63 -9.73 3.94 11.79
N THR A 64 -8.61 4.22 12.45
CA THR A 64 -8.28 3.72 13.79
C THR A 64 -8.00 4.86 14.79
N GLY A 65 -7.90 6.10 14.31
CA GLY A 65 -7.51 7.25 15.14
C GLY A 65 -6.00 7.34 15.39
N VAL A 66 -5.21 6.40 14.88
CA VAL A 66 -3.75 6.40 14.95
C VAL A 66 -3.19 6.54 13.53
N PRO A 67 -2.56 7.67 13.18
CA PRO A 67 -2.10 7.94 11.81
C PRO A 67 -1.17 6.87 11.22
N SER A 68 -0.32 6.27 12.05
CA SER A 68 0.60 5.20 11.64
C SER A 68 -0.13 3.89 11.31
N LEU A 69 -1.18 3.54 12.06
CA LEU A 69 -2.02 2.37 11.78
C LEU A 69 -2.90 2.59 10.55
N ASP A 70 -3.44 3.80 10.39
CA ASP A 70 -4.22 4.16 9.21
C ASP A 70 -3.38 4.08 7.94
N ALA A 71 -2.14 4.56 8.00
CA ALA A 71 -1.19 4.46 6.90
C ALA A 71 -0.87 3.00 6.53
N LEU A 72 -0.65 2.16 7.56
CA LEU A 72 -0.37 0.73 7.38
C LEU A 72 -1.59 0.00 6.78
N MET A 73 -2.79 0.22 7.31
CA MET A 73 -4.02 -0.40 6.84
C MET A 73 -4.35 0.01 5.40
N ALA A 74 -4.22 1.29 5.06
CA ALA A 74 -4.44 1.77 3.71
C ALA A 74 -3.44 1.16 2.72
N ALA A 75 -2.15 1.09 3.07
CA ALA A 75 -1.14 0.46 2.23
C ALA A 75 -1.40 -1.04 2.00
N ALA A 76 -1.84 -1.75 3.05
CA ALA A 76 -2.24 -3.15 2.95
C ALA A 76 -3.44 -3.32 2.01
N PHE A 77 -4.47 -2.50 2.18
CA PHE A 77 -5.67 -2.52 1.35
C PHE A 77 -5.36 -2.26 -0.13
N VAL A 78 -4.59 -1.20 -0.43
CA VAL A 78 -4.19 -0.87 -1.80
C VAL A 78 -3.36 -2.00 -2.42
N SER A 79 -2.43 -2.59 -1.66
CA SER A 79 -1.62 -3.73 -2.12
C SER A 79 -2.49 -4.94 -2.49
N VAL A 80 -3.45 -5.29 -1.65
CA VAL A 80 -4.37 -6.42 -1.88
C VAL A 80 -5.28 -6.13 -3.07
N ALA A 81 -5.90 -4.95 -3.12
CA ALA A 81 -6.78 -4.55 -4.20
C ALA A 81 -6.05 -4.55 -5.55
N ALA A 82 -4.84 -3.99 -5.61
CA ALA A 82 -4.03 -3.96 -6.85
C ALA A 82 -3.68 -5.37 -7.33
N ARG A 83 -3.29 -6.28 -6.41
CA ARG A 83 -3.04 -7.68 -6.75
C ARG A 83 -4.29 -8.38 -7.25
N LEU A 84 -5.43 -8.17 -6.58
CA LEU A 84 -6.71 -8.76 -6.97
C LEU A 84 -7.10 -8.33 -8.39
N VAL A 85 -6.99 -7.04 -8.70
CA VAL A 85 -7.26 -6.50 -10.04
C VAL A 85 -6.38 -7.16 -11.09
N LEU A 86 -5.07 -7.32 -10.81
CA LEU A 86 -4.16 -8.01 -11.73
C LEU A 86 -4.47 -9.50 -11.89
N GLN A 87 -4.89 -10.19 -10.84
CA GLN A 87 -5.30 -11.59 -10.92
C GLN A 87 -6.54 -11.75 -11.82
N ILE A 88 -7.53 -10.87 -11.67
CA ILE A 88 -8.74 -10.85 -12.51
C ILE A 88 -8.37 -10.57 -13.98
N GLN A 89 -7.51 -9.58 -14.24
CA GLN A 89 -7.03 -9.27 -15.59
C GLN A 89 -6.20 -10.41 -16.19
N GLY A 90 -5.36 -11.08 -15.39
CA GLY A 90 -4.60 -12.26 -15.78
C GLY A 90 -5.50 -13.41 -16.22
N MET A 91 -6.57 -13.70 -15.48
CA MET A 91 -7.55 -14.72 -15.84
C MET A 91 -8.28 -14.41 -17.16
N GLY A 92 -8.59 -13.13 -17.43
CA GLY A 92 -9.23 -12.71 -18.69
C GLY A 92 -8.36 -12.92 -19.94
N THR A 93 -7.03 -12.88 -19.81
CA THR A 93 -6.11 -13.09 -20.95
C THR A 93 -5.86 -14.56 -21.30
N ILE A 94 -6.01 -15.47 -20.34
CA ILE A 94 -5.88 -16.92 -20.56
C ILE A 94 -7.07 -17.47 -21.36
N GLY A 95 -8.27 -16.92 -21.15
CA GLY A 95 -9.47 -17.28 -21.93
C GLY A 95 -9.36 -16.96 -23.43
N ARG A 96 -8.53 -15.97 -23.80
CA ARG A 96 -8.40 -15.51 -25.20
C ARG A 96 -7.39 -16.33 -26.03
N ARG A 97 -6.50 -17.09 -25.39
CA ARG A 97 -5.50 -17.94 -26.09
C ARG A 97 -6.01 -19.33 -26.47
N ARG A 98 -7.19 -19.75 -26.01
CA ARG A 98 -7.78 -21.07 -26.35
C ARG A 98 -8.78 -21.02 -27.50
N GLN A 99 -8.95 -19.87 -28.17
CA GLN A 99 -9.86 -19.71 -29.30
C GLN A 99 -9.15 -19.44 -30.63
N VAL A 100 -7.87 -19.80 -30.74
CA VAL A 100 -7.15 -19.80 -32.03
C VAL A 100 -6.62 -21.19 -32.31
#